data_AF-A0AAE9EV61-F1
#
_entry.id   AF-A0AAE9EV61-F1
#
_cell.length_a   1.000
_cell.length_b   1.000
_cell.length_c   1.000
_cell.angle_alpha   90.00
_cell.angle_beta   90.00
_cell.angle_gamma   90.00
#
_symmetry.space_group_name_H-M   'P 1'
#
loop_
_entity.id
_entity.type
_entity.pdbx_description
1 polymer ?
#
loop_
_entity_poly.entity_id
_entity_poly.type
_entity_poly.pdbx_seq_one_letter_code
_entity_poly.pdbx_strand_id
1 'polypeptide(L)'
;MSICPVDFHFQFALDRFENAKKVVIGGHSVGAHLAFQAVTRIQDLRISGAFLSAGIYKLHELVNTKYGRDLALTPEEADLCSCDYDLLKTVKFPILIANCKLESPKLFQQNVEFSQLVKNAQYKEYAGEDHFSILTELTNENSVVHNDFYKFLHSI
;
A
#
# COMPACT_ATOMS: atom_id res chain seq x y z
N MET A 1 -17.39 17.68 -0.98
CA MET A 1 -16.45 16.56 -1.15
C MET A 1 -15.06 17.17 -1.10
N SER A 2 -14.32 17.00 -0.01
CA SER A 2 -12.95 17.50 0.07
C SER A 2 -12.07 16.60 -0.80
N ILE A 3 -11.41 17.16 -1.81
CA ILE A 3 -10.48 16.40 -2.66
C ILE A 3 -9.28 16.04 -1.78
N CYS A 4 -8.97 14.75 -1.64
CA CYS A 4 -7.74 14.35 -0.98
C CYS A 4 -6.56 14.79 -1.86
N PRO A 5 -5.53 15.47 -1.33
CA PRO A 5 -4.40 15.93 -2.15
C PRO A 5 -3.72 14.81 -2.97
N VAL A 6 -3.78 13.58 -2.46
CA VAL A 6 -3.29 12.37 -3.12
C VAL A 6 -4.01 12.10 -4.43
N ASP A 7 -5.32 12.33 -4.49
CA ASP A 7 -6.14 12.07 -5.68
C ASP A 7 -5.67 12.94 -6.85
N PHE A 8 -5.31 14.19 -6.58
CA PHE A 8 -4.76 15.10 -7.59
C PHE A 8 -3.44 14.60 -8.18
N HIS A 9 -2.51 14.13 -7.34
CA HIS A 9 -1.22 13.65 -7.81
C HIS A 9 -1.34 12.38 -8.66
N PHE A 10 -2.22 11.46 -8.26
CA PHE A 10 -2.47 10.26 -9.05
C PHE A 10 -3.19 10.58 -10.35
N GLN A 11 -4.19 11.47 -10.35
CA GLN A 11 -4.86 11.90 -11.58
C GLN A 11 -3.87 12.59 -12.53
N PHE A 12 -3.02 13.48 -12.00
CA PHE A 12 -1.97 14.12 -12.80
C PHE A 12 -1.03 13.09 -13.45
N ALA A 13 -0.60 12.06 -12.71
CA ALA A 13 0.23 10.99 -13.25
C ALA A 13 -0.51 10.20 -14.33
N LEU A 14 -1.78 9.84 -14.08
CA LEU A 14 -2.64 9.14 -15.02
C LEU A 14 -2.84 9.92 -16.33
N ASP A 15 -2.99 11.24 -16.26
CA ASP A 15 -3.09 12.12 -17.42
C ASP A 15 -1.74 12.23 -18.14
N ARG A 16 -0.64 12.35 -17.40
CA ARG A 16 0.72 12.41 -17.96
C ARG A 16 1.12 11.15 -18.71
N PHE A 17 0.54 10.00 -18.33
CA PHE A 17 0.71 8.69 -18.97
C PHE A 17 -0.60 8.23 -19.64
N GLU A 18 -1.29 9.12 -20.35
CA GLU A 18 -2.57 8.83 -21.04
C GLU A 18 -2.55 7.57 -21.91
N ASN A 19 -1.41 7.26 -22.54
CA ASN A 19 -1.24 6.11 -23.43
C ASN A 19 -0.94 4.78 -22.72
N ALA A 20 -0.80 4.79 -21.38
CA ALA A 20 -0.60 3.57 -20.61
C ALA A 20 -1.86 2.70 -20.67
N LYS A 21 -1.74 1.45 -21.13
CA LYS A 21 -2.87 0.51 -21.20
C LYS A 21 -3.26 -0.05 -19.83
N LYS A 22 -2.26 -0.22 -18.95
CA LYS A 22 -2.40 -0.73 -17.60
C LYS A 22 -1.50 0.08 -16.68
N VAL A 23 -2.00 0.38 -15.49
CA VAL A 23 -1.30 1.11 -14.44
C VAL A 23 -1.39 0.29 -13.15
N VAL A 24 -0.26 0.13 -12.49
CA VAL A 24 -0.19 -0.49 -11.16
C VAL A 24 0.20 0.61 -10.18
N ILE A 25 -0.62 0.78 -9.14
CA ILE A 25 -0.36 1.77 -8.09
C ILE A 25 0.34 1.06 -6.94
N GLY A 26 1.56 1.48 -6.64
CA GLY A 26 2.39 0.87 -5.62
C GLY A 26 2.81 1.86 -4.55
N GLY A 27 3.05 1.36 -3.34
CA GLY A 27 3.61 2.15 -2.27
C GLY A 27 4.18 1.32 -1.15
N HIS A 28 5.09 1.94 -0.41
CA HIS A 28 5.74 1.34 0.75
C HIS A 28 5.43 2.16 2.01
N SER A 29 5.17 1.51 3.15
CA SER A 29 4.89 2.20 4.43
C SER A 29 3.70 3.15 4.30
N VAL A 30 3.88 4.44 4.62
CA VAL A 30 2.88 5.49 4.37
C VAL A 30 2.53 5.60 2.88
N GLY A 31 3.47 5.32 1.97
CA GLY A 31 3.17 5.24 0.55
C GLY A 31 2.15 4.13 0.21
N ALA A 32 2.16 3.01 0.94
CA ALA A 32 1.17 1.95 0.76
C ALA A 32 -0.23 2.39 1.24
N HIS A 33 -0.28 3.21 2.30
CA HIS A 33 -1.51 3.89 2.72
C HIS A 33 -2.06 4.82 1.65
N LEU A 34 -1.20 5.66 1.05
CA LEU A 34 -1.64 6.55 -0.02
C LEU A 34 -2.06 5.79 -1.27
N ALA A 35 -1.34 4.72 -1.62
CA ALA A 35 -1.71 3.79 -2.70
C ALA A 35 -3.09 3.19 -2.45
N PHE A 36 -3.36 2.70 -1.23
CA PHE A 36 -4.68 2.22 -0.81
C PHE A 36 -5.77 3.29 -1.05
N GLN A 37 -5.54 4.52 -0.61
CA GLN A 37 -6.54 5.59 -0.75
C GLN A 37 -6.78 5.91 -2.23
N ALA A 38 -5.74 5.96 -3.04
CA ALA A 38 -5.85 6.22 -4.48
C ALA A 38 -6.68 5.14 -5.18
N VAL A 39 -6.36 3.87 -4.94
CA VAL A 39 -7.02 2.74 -5.63
C VAL A 39 -8.47 2.51 -5.20
N THR A 40 -8.88 3.04 -4.05
CA THR A 40 -10.25 2.95 -3.55
C THR A 40 -11.12 4.16 -3.92
N ARG A 41 -10.51 5.30 -4.27
CA ARG A 41 -11.21 6.56 -4.55
C ARG A 41 -11.22 6.91 -6.04
N ILE A 42 -10.14 6.61 -6.76
CA ILE A 42 -9.97 6.96 -8.17
C ILE A 42 -10.55 5.83 -9.03
N GLN A 43 -11.51 6.20 -9.88
CA GLN A 43 -12.12 5.28 -10.83
C GLN A 43 -11.49 5.49 -12.22
N ASP A 44 -10.37 4.81 -12.48
CA ASP A 44 -9.74 4.78 -13.79
C ASP A 44 -9.60 3.33 -14.25
N LEU A 45 -10.13 3.00 -15.44
CA LEU A 45 -10.15 1.65 -16.00
C LEU A 45 -8.75 1.09 -16.30
N ARG A 46 -7.73 1.95 -16.37
CA ARG A 46 -6.34 1.55 -16.57
C ARG A 46 -5.73 1.00 -15.29
N ILE A 47 -6.23 1.36 -14.11
CA ILE A 47 -5.73 0.83 -12.84
C ILE A 47 -6.05 -0.67 -12.80
N SER A 48 -4.98 -1.46 -12.93
CA SER A 48 -5.06 -2.91 -13.16
C SER A 48 -4.36 -3.71 -12.05
N GLY A 49 -3.84 -3.05 -11.02
CA GLY A 49 -3.26 -3.71 -9.86
C GLY A 49 -2.82 -2.75 -8.77
N ALA A 50 -2.58 -3.29 -7.57
CA ALA A 50 -1.95 -2.54 -6.48
C ALA A 50 -0.82 -3.32 -5.81
N PHE A 51 0.28 -2.64 -5.48
CA PHE A 51 1.39 -3.21 -4.72
C PHE A 51 1.56 -2.47 -3.38
N LEU A 52 1.29 -3.17 -2.28
CA LEU A 52 1.24 -2.60 -0.94
C LEU A 52 2.33 -3.25 -0.09
N SER A 53 3.44 -2.55 0.09
CA SER A 53 4.63 -3.04 0.80
C SER A 53 4.73 -2.46 2.21
N ALA A 54 4.83 -3.32 3.22
CA ALA A 54 5.00 -2.99 4.65
C ALA A 54 4.13 -1.79 5.07
N GLY A 55 2.83 -1.85 4.74
CA GLY A 55 1.95 -0.68 4.78
C GLY A 55 1.49 -0.30 6.18
N ILE A 56 1.11 0.97 6.37
CA ILE A 56 0.55 1.50 7.62
C ILE A 56 -0.85 2.06 7.36
N TYR A 57 -1.87 1.24 7.55
CA TYR A 57 -3.27 1.56 7.23
C TYR A 57 -4.07 2.13 8.41
N LYS A 58 -3.76 1.73 9.65
CA LYS A 58 -4.34 2.20 10.91
C LYS A 58 -3.32 3.10 11.59
N LEU A 59 -3.61 4.39 11.63
CA LEU A 59 -2.65 5.42 12.05
C LEU A 59 -2.55 5.59 13.57
N HIS A 60 -3.42 4.93 14.33
CA HIS A 60 -3.37 4.91 15.80
C HIS A 60 -2.00 4.50 16.34
N GLU A 61 -1.30 3.64 15.61
CA GLU A 61 0.04 3.19 15.97
C GLU A 61 1.10 4.28 15.90
N LEU A 62 0.82 5.37 15.17
CA LEU A 62 1.73 6.49 15.01
C LEU A 62 1.50 7.59 16.04
N VAL A 63 0.29 7.77 16.57
CA VAL A 63 -0.12 8.90 17.42
C VAL A 63 0.88 9.20 18.54
N ASN A 64 1.31 8.16 19.27
CA ASN A 64 2.22 8.32 20.42
C ASN A 64 3.72 8.23 20.07
N THR A 65 4.05 8.09 18.79
CA THR A 65 5.43 8.02 18.30
C THR A 65 6.00 9.41 18.04
N LYS A 66 7.31 9.50 17.79
CA LYS A 66 7.92 10.74 17.30
C LYS A 66 7.24 11.23 16.01
N TYR A 67 6.96 10.31 15.08
CA TYR A 67 6.32 10.63 13.81
C TYR A 67 4.91 11.21 13.99
N GLY A 68 4.10 10.63 14.87
CA GLY A 68 2.77 11.16 15.17
C GLY A 68 2.84 12.57 15.76
N ARG A 69 3.78 12.82 16.68
CA ARG A 69 4.00 14.17 17.25
C ARG A 69 4.46 15.17 16.21
N ASP A 70 5.40 14.79 15.34
CA ASP A 70 5.92 15.66 14.27
C ASP A 70 4.83 16.01 13.25
N LEU A 71 3.87 15.10 13.03
CA LEU A 71 2.68 15.30 12.19
C LEU A 71 1.51 16.00 12.91
N ALA A 72 1.65 16.28 14.21
CA ALA A 72 0.56 16.72 15.08
C ALA A 72 -0.68 15.80 15.03
N LEU A 73 -0.48 14.51 14.75
CA LEU A 73 -1.54 13.53 14.54
C LEU A 73 -2.29 13.25 15.84
N THR A 74 -3.50 13.76 15.94
CA THR A 74 -4.44 13.46 17.04
C THR A 74 -5.08 12.07 16.87
N PRO A 75 -5.59 11.44 17.95
CA PRO A 75 -6.40 10.23 17.84
C PRO A 75 -7.58 10.38 16.86
N GLU A 76 -8.26 11.53 16.88
CA GLU A 76 -9.39 11.82 16.01
C GLU A 76 -8.97 11.89 14.53
N GLU A 77 -7.84 12.51 14.23
CA GLU A 77 -7.28 12.51 12.87
C GLU A 77 -6.78 11.13 12.46
N ALA A 78 -6.23 10.35 13.39
CA ALA A 78 -5.82 8.98 13.13
C ALA A 78 -7.02 8.10 12.75
N ASP A 79 -8.18 8.27 13.39
CA ASP A 79 -9.43 7.61 13.01
C ASP A 79 -9.87 8.02 11.60
N LEU A 80 -9.97 9.33 11.36
CA LEU A 80 -10.43 9.88 10.08
C LEU A 80 -9.54 9.50 8.89
N CYS A 81 -8.23 9.44 9.12
CA CYS A 81 -7.25 9.17 8.07
C CYS A 81 -6.88 7.69 7.94
N SER A 82 -7.31 6.82 8.86
CA SER A 82 -7.08 5.38 8.73
C SER A 82 -7.84 4.80 7.54
N CYS A 83 -7.27 3.80 6.87
CA CYS A 83 -7.92 3.12 5.76
C CYS A 83 -9.11 2.28 6.26
N ASP A 84 -10.23 2.38 5.54
CA ASP A 84 -11.36 1.48 5.67
C ASP A 84 -11.17 0.27 4.76
N TYR A 85 -10.81 -0.87 5.33
CA TYR A 85 -10.53 -2.11 4.60
C TYR A 85 -11.70 -2.60 3.75
N ASP A 86 -12.94 -2.22 4.09
CA ASP A 86 -14.11 -2.61 3.30
C ASP A 86 -14.09 -2.01 1.90
N LEU A 87 -13.43 -0.87 1.71
CA LEU A 87 -13.29 -0.22 0.40
C LEU A 87 -12.49 -1.06 -0.61
N LEU A 88 -11.56 -1.91 -0.16
CA LEU A 88 -10.84 -2.79 -1.08
C LEU A 88 -11.63 -4.02 -1.48
N LYS A 89 -12.72 -4.36 -0.78
CA LYS A 89 -13.60 -5.47 -1.20
C LYS A 89 -14.31 -5.18 -2.52
N THR A 90 -14.44 -3.91 -2.91
CA THR A 90 -15.04 -3.51 -4.19
C THR A 90 -14.03 -3.52 -5.34
N VAL A 91 -12.74 -3.60 -5.04
CA VAL A 91 -11.67 -3.64 -6.04
C VAL A 91 -11.59 -5.04 -6.65
N LYS A 92 -11.54 -5.10 -7.99
CA LYS A 92 -11.55 -6.36 -8.75
C LYS A 92 -10.19 -6.78 -9.29
N PHE A 93 -9.22 -5.87 -9.37
CA PHE A 93 -7.90 -6.18 -9.88
C PHE A 93 -7.01 -6.87 -8.83
N PRO A 94 -5.92 -7.55 -9.22
CA PRO A 94 -5.00 -8.19 -8.29
C PRO A 94 -4.30 -7.20 -7.36
N ILE A 95 -4.10 -7.60 -6.11
CA ILE A 95 -3.34 -6.83 -5.11
C ILE A 95 -2.20 -7.70 -4.60
N LEU A 96 -0.99 -7.16 -4.50
CA LEU A 96 0.13 -7.82 -3.82
C LEU A 96 0.40 -7.10 -2.50
N ILE A 97 0.21 -7.80 -1.39
CA ILE A 97 0.56 -7.34 -0.05
C ILE A 97 1.88 -7.99 0.32
N ALA A 98 2.91 -7.17 0.49
CA ALA A 98 4.26 -7.59 0.85
C ALA A 98 4.54 -7.20 2.31
N ASN A 99 4.79 -8.18 3.17
CA ASN A 99 4.96 -7.98 4.62
C ASN A 99 6.31 -8.49 5.11
N CYS A 100 6.87 -7.84 6.12
CA CYS A 100 8.23 -8.09 6.60
C CYS A 100 8.20 -8.70 8.01
N LYS A 101 8.87 -9.84 8.23
CA LYS A 101 8.90 -10.46 9.57
C LYS A 101 9.72 -9.69 10.58
N LEU A 102 10.79 -9.02 10.16
CA LEU A 102 11.69 -8.28 11.05
C LEU A 102 11.23 -6.82 11.23
N GLU A 103 9.91 -6.63 11.38
CA GLU A 103 9.28 -5.33 11.55
C GLU A 103 8.69 -5.17 12.96
N SER A 104 8.28 -3.94 13.31
CA SER A 104 7.43 -3.70 14.49
C SER A 104 6.25 -4.68 14.51
N PRO A 105 6.02 -5.43 15.62
CA PRO A 105 4.97 -6.44 15.69
C PRO A 105 3.58 -5.92 15.30
N LYS A 106 3.30 -4.66 15.62
CA LYS A 106 2.00 -4.05 15.32
C LYS A 106 1.82 -3.71 13.84
N LEU A 107 2.89 -3.33 13.14
CA LEU A 107 2.82 -3.08 11.69
C LEU A 107 2.71 -4.40 10.92
N PHE A 108 3.47 -5.41 11.36
CA PHE A 108 3.37 -6.77 10.83
C PHE A 108 1.95 -7.33 10.98
N GLN A 109 1.40 -7.28 12.20
CA GLN A 109 0.06 -7.80 12.52
C GLN A 109 -1.02 -7.11 11.68
N GLN A 110 -0.89 -5.81 11.48
CA GLN A 110 -1.85 -5.05 10.70
C GLN A 110 -1.89 -5.48 9.23
N ASN A 111 -0.74 -5.79 8.62
CA ASN A 111 -0.67 -6.30 7.25
C ASN A 111 -1.22 -7.74 7.15
N VAL A 112 -1.00 -8.57 8.18
CA VAL A 112 -1.63 -9.91 8.28
C VAL A 112 -3.15 -9.79 8.30
N GLU A 113 -3.71 -9.01 9.23
CA GLU A 113 -5.17 -8.80 9.34
C GLU A 113 -5.76 -8.24 8.05
N PHE A 114 -5.09 -7.24 7.48
CA PHE A 114 -5.51 -6.62 6.24
C PHE A 114 -5.58 -7.65 5.09
N SER A 115 -4.57 -8.52 4.96
CA SER A 115 -4.54 -9.56 3.92
C SER A 115 -5.68 -10.57 4.01
N GLN A 116 -6.16 -10.87 5.23
CA GLN A 116 -7.25 -11.81 5.45
C GLN A 116 -8.61 -11.24 5.00
N LEU A 117 -8.72 -9.91 4.94
CA LEU A 117 -9.97 -9.21 4.58
C LEU A 117 -10.11 -8.98 3.08
N VAL A 118 -9.01 -9.03 2.32
CA VAL A 118 -8.97 -8.71 0.89
C VAL A 118 -8.82 -9.99 0.07
N LYS A 119 -9.94 -10.52 -0.44
CA LYS A 119 -9.98 -11.84 -1.12
C LYS A 119 -9.12 -11.95 -2.38
N ASN A 120 -8.89 -10.84 -3.07
CA ASN A 120 -8.08 -10.71 -4.29
C ASN A 120 -6.62 -10.34 -4.00
N ALA A 121 -6.19 -10.37 -2.73
CA ALA A 121 -4.81 -10.13 -2.36
C ALA A 121 -3.96 -11.40 -2.43
N GLN A 122 -2.81 -11.31 -3.10
CA GLN A 122 -1.69 -12.19 -2.93
C GLN A 122 -0.90 -11.68 -1.72
N TYR A 123 -0.88 -12.44 -0.63
CA TYR A 123 -0.08 -12.12 0.54
C TYR A 123 1.28 -12.79 0.45
N LYS A 124 2.35 -12.01 0.61
CA LYS A 124 3.74 -12.48 0.67
C LYS A 124 4.39 -11.97 1.93
N GLU A 125 5.08 -12.87 2.60
CA GLU A 125 5.77 -12.61 3.84
C GLU A 125 7.25 -12.95 3.68
N TYR A 126 8.11 -12.01 4.04
CA TYR A 126 9.55 -12.14 3.87
C TYR A 126 10.24 -12.26 5.22
N ALA A 127 10.78 -13.44 5.50
CA ALA A 127 11.33 -13.79 6.81
C ALA A 127 12.62 -13.04 7.17
N GLY A 128 13.42 -12.66 6.16
CA GLY A 128 14.71 -11.99 6.34
C GLY A 128 14.65 -10.47 6.23
N GLU A 129 13.47 -9.90 5.94
CA GLU A 129 13.35 -8.47 5.66
C GLU A 129 12.74 -7.70 6.82
N ASP A 130 13.25 -6.48 7.01
CA ASP A 130 12.69 -5.46 7.86
C ASP A 130 11.92 -4.40 7.04
N HIS A 131 11.41 -3.38 7.72
CA HIS A 131 10.63 -2.31 7.10
C HIS A 131 11.37 -1.63 5.93
N PHE A 132 12.69 -1.48 5.99
CA PHE A 132 13.46 -0.75 4.99
C PHE A 132 14.21 -1.68 4.02
N SER A 133 14.72 -2.82 4.49
CA SER A 133 15.51 -3.74 3.67
C SER A 133 14.73 -4.29 2.48
N ILE A 134 13.40 -4.45 2.62
CA ILE A 134 12.51 -4.88 1.54
C ILE A 134 12.61 -4.00 0.29
N LEU A 135 12.88 -2.69 0.44
CA LEU A 135 13.08 -1.79 -0.69
C LEU A 135 14.41 -2.06 -1.41
N THR A 136 15.47 -2.34 -0.67
CA THR A 136 16.75 -2.76 -1.24
C THR A 136 16.58 -4.06 -2.01
N GLU A 137 15.91 -5.05 -1.41
CA GLU A 137 15.67 -6.33 -2.06
C GLU A 137 14.75 -6.20 -3.28
N LEU A 138 13.79 -5.27 -3.28
CA LEU A 138 12.98 -4.99 -4.47
C LEU A 138 13.82 -4.56 -5.68
N THR A 139 14.96 -3.91 -5.46
CA THR A 139 15.91 -3.52 -6.53
C THR A 139 16.92 -4.62 -6.89
N ASN A 140 17.03 -5.66 -6.07
CA ASN A 140 17.91 -6.80 -6.30
C ASN A 140 17.20 -7.85 -7.15
N GLU A 141 17.54 -7.96 -8.43
CA GLU A 141 16.91 -8.89 -9.38
C GLU A 141 16.98 -10.37 -8.98
N ASN A 142 17.94 -10.72 -8.10
CA ASN A 142 18.12 -12.07 -7.60
C ASN A 142 17.35 -12.34 -6.30
N SER A 143 16.68 -11.33 -5.73
CA SER A 143 15.94 -11.49 -4.48
C SER A 143 14.58 -12.15 -4.70
N VAL A 144 14.07 -12.76 -3.62
CA VAL A 144 12.70 -13.31 -3.62
C VAL A 144 11.67 -12.18 -3.74
N VAL A 145 11.91 -11.03 -3.10
CA VAL A 145 11.03 -9.85 -3.13
C VAL A 145 10.85 -9.34 -4.56
N HIS A 146 11.95 -9.14 -5.29
CA HIS A 146 11.93 -8.68 -6.67
C HIS A 146 11.21 -9.69 -7.56
N ASN A 147 11.53 -10.98 -7.43
CA ASN A 147 10.93 -12.02 -8.25
C ASN A 147 9.41 -12.10 -8.04
N ASP A 148 8.94 -12.04 -6.79
CA ASP A 148 7.50 -12.05 -6.50
C ASP A 148 6.80 -10.78 -7.02
N PHE A 149 7.42 -9.60 -6.88
CA PHE A 149 6.92 -8.35 -7.46
C PHE A 149 6.85 -8.42 -9.00
N TYR A 150 7.91 -8.92 -9.64
CA TYR A 150 7.98 -9.05 -11.09
C TYR A 150 6.92 -10.03 -11.62
N LYS A 151 6.77 -11.20 -10.99
CA LYS A 151 5.69 -12.16 -11.30
C LYS A 151 4.31 -11.54 -11.16
N PHE A 152 4.09 -10.76 -10.10
CA PHE A 152 2.84 -10.03 -9.93
C PHE A 152 2.58 -9.06 -11.09
N LEU A 153 3.55 -8.24 -11.48
CA LEU A 153 3.41 -7.33 -12.61
C LEU A 153 3.09 -8.06 -13.92
N HIS A 154 3.70 -9.23 -14.17
CA HIS A 154 3.44 -10.04 -15.37
C HIS A 154 2.11 -10.81 -15.33
N SER A 155 1.49 -10.92 -14.17
CA SER A 155 0.16 -11.53 -14.03
C SER A 155 -1.00 -10.57 -14.36
N ILE A 156 -0.71 -9.27 -14.49
CA ILE A 156 -1.68 -8.19 -14.70
C ILE A 156 -1.97 -7.98 -16.17
#